data_AF-A0A8T3XU28-F1
#
_entry.id   AF-A0A8T3XU28-F1
#
_cell.length_a   1.000
_cell.length_b   1.000
_cell.length_c   1.000
_cell.angle_alpha   90.00
_cell.angle_beta   90.00
_cell.angle_gamma   90.00
#
_symmetry.space_group_name_H-M   'P 1'
#
loop_
_entity.id
_entity.type
_entity.pdbx_description
1 polymer ?
#
loop_
_entity_poly.entity_id
_entity_poly.type
_entity_poly.pdbx_seq_one_letter_code
_entity_poly.pdbx_strand_id
1 'polypeptide(L)'
;MPSSGIVKYHVKLSFEVDGLVERADIIGAIFGQTEGLLGPEMNLNELQRISKVGRIEVTTNATSNTTVGDALIPMSTDIDTCALIAAAIESIDKVGPFDCKFKLLAIDDVRASKKEDIVKRAKEIKQQWSTKTLSEGDTMLKSVYETSSNKLTTYGKEKLPCGPAIFDSPWIILVEGRADVINLLRAGYDNAIGIEGAKIDESIKELCATKKVVAFLDGDRAGGFILKELKSLVNIDVIHRAYEGLEVEELTPQQIDDILKSTAEAMKQETTKPTLHDPEDKPLAEMVTRVYPQLNETL
;
A
#
# COMPACT_ATOMS: atom_id res chain seq x y z
N MET A 1 17.78 -28.01 -28.47
CA MET A 1 16.42 -27.44 -28.62
C MET A 1 16.57 -26.10 -29.31
N PRO A 2 15.81 -25.78 -30.38
CA PRO A 2 15.93 -24.48 -31.02
C PRO A 2 15.45 -23.43 -30.01
N SER A 3 16.31 -22.45 -29.74
CA SER A 3 16.03 -21.31 -28.89
C SER A 3 14.83 -20.56 -29.46
N SER A 4 13.66 -20.72 -28.85
CA SER A 4 12.53 -19.82 -29.09
C SER A 4 13.00 -18.41 -28.77
N GLY A 5 13.23 -17.61 -29.81
CA GLY A 5 13.65 -16.23 -29.66
C GLY A 5 12.64 -15.50 -28.79
N ILE A 6 13.11 -14.93 -27.67
CA ILE A 6 12.25 -14.15 -26.78
C ILE A 6 11.63 -13.03 -27.62
N VAL A 7 10.31 -13.06 -27.80
CA VAL A 7 9.56 -12.01 -28.48
C VAL A 7 9.83 -10.70 -27.74
N LYS A 8 10.25 -9.67 -28.46
CA LYS A 8 10.55 -8.33 -27.94
C LYS A 8 9.44 -7.34 -28.30
N TYR A 9 8.90 -7.46 -29.51
CA TYR A 9 7.88 -6.56 -30.02
C TYR A 9 6.73 -7.36 -30.65
N HIS A 10 5.52 -6.84 -30.53
CA HIS A 10 4.39 -7.24 -31.38
C HIS A 10 4.07 -6.11 -32.33
N VAL A 11 4.26 -6.35 -33.63
CA VAL A 11 3.79 -5.44 -34.67
C VAL A 11 2.34 -5.79 -34.97
N LYS A 12 1.42 -4.86 -34.72
CA LYS A 12 -0.01 -5.01 -34.94
C LYS A 12 -0.42 -4.18 -36.14
N LEU A 13 -0.97 -4.82 -37.16
CA LEU A 13 -1.51 -4.17 -38.34
C LEU A 13 -2.99 -4.51 -38.47
N SER A 14 -3.79 -3.57 -38.97
CA SER A 14 -5.11 -3.87 -39.51
C SER A 14 -5.05 -3.95 -41.02
N PHE A 15 -5.97 -4.69 -41.61
CA PHE A 15 -6.13 -4.76 -43.05
C PHE A 15 -7.59 -4.76 -43.46
N GLU A 16 -7.81 -4.24 -44.67
CA GLU A 16 -9.09 -4.24 -45.37
C GLU A 16 -8.84 -4.70 -46.81
N VAL A 17 -9.60 -5.69 -47.25
CA VAL A 17 -9.50 -6.29 -48.58
C VAL A 17 -10.88 -6.21 -49.25
N ASP A 18 -10.92 -5.69 -50.48
CA ASP A 18 -12.14 -5.58 -51.28
C ASP A 18 -12.46 -6.91 -52.01
N GLY A 19 -12.61 -7.96 -51.20
CA GLY A 19 -12.93 -9.29 -51.66
C GLY A 19 -12.94 -10.31 -50.53
N LEU A 20 -13.44 -11.50 -50.85
CA LEU A 20 -13.45 -12.63 -49.93
C LEU A 20 -12.10 -13.35 -50.00
N VAL A 21 -11.32 -13.21 -48.94
CA VAL A 21 -10.02 -13.86 -48.79
C VAL A 21 -9.95 -14.63 -47.48
N GLU A 22 -9.18 -15.72 -47.49
CA GLU A 22 -8.94 -16.53 -46.30
C GLU A 22 -7.67 -16.09 -45.57
N ARG A 23 -7.51 -16.59 -44.34
CA ARG A 23 -6.29 -16.41 -43.54
C ARG A 23 -5.01 -16.75 -44.31
N ALA A 24 -5.04 -17.81 -45.13
CA ALA A 24 -3.88 -18.25 -45.89
C ALA A 24 -3.45 -17.23 -46.96
N ASP A 25 -4.41 -16.55 -47.59
CA ASP A 25 -4.16 -15.55 -48.64
C ASP A 25 -3.48 -14.31 -48.05
N ILE A 26 -3.93 -13.84 -46.88
CA ILE A 26 -3.32 -12.71 -46.17
C ILE A 26 -1.87 -13.01 -45.82
N ILE A 27 -1.61 -14.21 -45.27
CA ILE A 27 -0.24 -14.64 -44.93
C ILE A 27 0.60 -14.74 -46.20
N GLY A 28 0.04 -15.32 -47.28
CA GLY A 28 0.71 -15.44 -48.57
C GLY A 28 1.08 -14.08 -49.16
N ALA A 29 0.20 -13.09 -49.07
CA ALA A 29 0.48 -11.73 -49.51
C ALA A 29 1.58 -11.07 -48.67
N ILE A 30 1.52 -11.20 -47.33
CA ILE A 30 2.55 -10.64 -46.44
C ILE A 30 3.93 -11.21 -46.77
N PHE A 31 4.07 -12.54 -46.93
CA PHE A 31 5.37 -13.13 -47.26
C PHE A 31 5.78 -12.87 -48.71
N GLY A 32 4.86 -13.01 -49.66
CA GLY A 32 5.17 -12.94 -51.08
C GLY A 32 5.46 -11.52 -51.58
N GLN A 33 4.68 -10.52 -51.15
CA GLN A 33 4.85 -9.14 -51.62
C GLN A 33 6.00 -8.43 -50.90
N THR A 34 6.35 -8.84 -49.68
CA THR A 34 7.53 -8.30 -48.99
C THR A 34 8.84 -8.97 -49.42
N GLU A 35 8.75 -10.14 -50.06
CA GLU A 35 9.90 -10.83 -50.63
C GLU A 35 10.48 -10.04 -51.82
N GLY A 36 11.78 -9.75 -51.75
CA GLY A 36 12.50 -8.98 -52.77
C GLY A 36 12.55 -7.47 -52.54
N LEU A 37 11.72 -6.90 -51.65
CA LEU A 37 11.74 -5.47 -51.33
C LEU A 37 12.84 -5.09 -50.32
N LEU A 38 13.05 -5.93 -49.30
CA LEU A 38 13.89 -5.60 -48.15
C LEU A 38 15.28 -6.27 -48.16
N GLY A 39 15.62 -6.96 -49.25
CA GLY A 39 16.86 -7.73 -49.35
C GLY A 39 16.87 -9.02 -48.50
N PRO A 40 17.93 -9.83 -48.60
CA PRO A 40 17.96 -11.18 -48.01
C PRO A 40 18.03 -11.18 -46.48
N GLU A 41 18.60 -10.16 -45.85
CA GLU A 41 18.74 -10.10 -44.38
C GLU A 41 17.43 -9.74 -43.65
N MET A 42 16.47 -9.15 -44.37
CA MET A 42 15.18 -8.71 -43.84
C MET A 42 13.99 -9.49 -44.43
N ASN A 43 14.26 -10.55 -45.20
CA ASN A 43 13.23 -11.43 -45.73
C ASN A 43 12.52 -12.14 -44.56
N LEU A 44 11.19 -12.03 -44.50
CA LEU A 44 10.37 -12.61 -43.42
C LEU A 44 10.53 -14.12 -43.31
N ASN A 45 10.69 -14.85 -44.42
CA ASN A 45 10.90 -16.30 -44.42
C ASN A 45 12.22 -16.66 -43.73
N GLU A 46 13.28 -15.94 -44.06
CA GLU A 46 14.61 -16.12 -43.46
C GLU A 46 14.62 -15.73 -41.99
N LEU A 47 14.02 -14.58 -41.66
CA LEU A 47 13.87 -14.12 -40.28
C LEU A 47 13.07 -15.11 -39.43
N GLN A 48 12.05 -15.76 -39.98
CA GLN A 48 11.30 -16.80 -39.28
C GLN A 48 12.13 -18.06 -39.07
N ARG A 49 12.95 -18.48 -40.06
CA ARG A 49 13.87 -19.62 -39.94
C ARG A 49 14.90 -19.42 -38.83
N ILE A 50 15.45 -18.21 -38.68
CA ILE A 50 16.40 -17.87 -37.62
C ILE A 50 15.73 -17.43 -36.31
N SER A 51 14.41 -17.63 -36.16
CA SER A 51 13.63 -17.29 -34.96
C SER A 51 13.65 -15.79 -34.57
N LYS A 52 13.92 -14.91 -35.54
CA LYS A 52 13.81 -13.45 -35.39
C LYS A 52 12.37 -12.95 -35.57
N VAL A 53 11.59 -13.63 -36.39
CA VAL A 53 10.14 -13.43 -36.55
C VAL A 53 9.42 -14.70 -36.13
N GLY A 54 8.35 -14.58 -35.34
CA GLY A 54 7.55 -15.73 -34.92
C GLY A 54 6.45 -16.07 -35.93
N ARG A 55 5.45 -16.81 -35.49
CA ARG A 55 4.30 -17.14 -36.35
C ARG A 55 3.40 -15.92 -36.50
N ILE A 56 3.07 -15.56 -37.73
CA ILE A 56 2.13 -14.47 -38.02
C ILE A 56 0.72 -14.96 -37.67
N GLU A 57 0.10 -14.26 -36.74
CA GLU A 57 -1.28 -14.48 -36.33
C GLU A 57 -2.16 -13.52 -37.11
N VAL A 58 -3.22 -14.06 -37.73
CA VAL A 58 -4.13 -13.29 -38.57
C VAL A 58 -5.53 -13.65 -38.15
N THR A 59 -6.33 -12.64 -37.84
CA THR A 59 -7.74 -12.75 -37.53
C THR A 59 -8.53 -12.09 -38.65
N THR A 60 -9.37 -12.86 -39.32
CA THR A 60 -10.18 -12.41 -40.47
C THR A 60 -11.66 -12.42 -40.11
N ASN A 61 -12.35 -11.32 -40.41
CA ASN A 61 -13.80 -11.23 -40.37
C ASN A 61 -14.30 -10.88 -41.78
N ALA A 62 -14.93 -11.85 -42.43
CA ALA A 62 -15.51 -11.66 -43.75
C ALA A 62 -16.94 -11.12 -43.64
N THR A 63 -17.22 -10.04 -44.37
CA THR A 63 -18.58 -9.55 -44.63
C THR A 63 -19.01 -10.00 -46.04
N SER A 64 -20.16 -9.56 -46.55
CA SER A 64 -20.71 -10.01 -47.83
C SER A 64 -19.81 -9.80 -49.06
N ASN A 65 -18.93 -8.78 -49.06
CA ASN A 65 -18.02 -8.53 -50.19
C ASN A 65 -16.61 -8.06 -49.78
N THR A 66 -16.35 -7.87 -48.50
CA THR A 66 -15.08 -7.36 -47.99
C THR A 66 -14.60 -8.21 -46.83
N THR A 67 -13.28 -8.37 -46.71
CA THR A 67 -12.65 -9.01 -45.55
C THR A 67 -11.85 -7.97 -44.80
N VAL A 68 -12.15 -7.81 -43.51
CA VAL A 68 -11.40 -6.96 -42.60
C VAL A 68 -10.76 -7.81 -41.52
N GLY A 69 -9.65 -7.35 -40.96
CA GLY A 69 -8.99 -8.12 -39.93
C GLY A 69 -7.74 -7.46 -39.38
N ASP A 70 -7.10 -8.20 -38.48
CA ASP A 70 -5.86 -7.79 -37.83
C ASP A 70 -4.78 -8.85 -38.05
N ALA A 71 -3.55 -8.40 -38.24
CA ALA A 71 -2.36 -9.20 -38.35
C ALA A 71 -1.39 -8.82 -37.21
N LEU A 72 -0.98 -9.82 -36.43
CA LEU A 72 -0.04 -9.69 -35.34
C LEU A 72 1.23 -10.47 -35.67
N ILE A 73 2.35 -9.75 -35.71
CA ILE A 73 3.66 -10.29 -36.06
C ILE A 73 4.56 -10.19 -34.82
N PRO A 74 4.85 -11.33 -34.17
CA PRO A 74 5.78 -11.36 -33.05
C PRO A 74 7.21 -11.27 -33.58
N MET A 75 7.99 -10.32 -33.07
CA MET A 75 9.36 -10.05 -33.53
C MET A 75 10.34 -10.00 -32.35
N SER A 76 11.53 -10.57 -32.53
CA SER A 76 12.64 -10.52 -31.57
C SER A 76 13.80 -9.63 -32.05
N THR A 77 13.58 -8.87 -33.13
CA THR A 77 14.49 -7.87 -33.71
C THR A 77 14.50 -6.57 -32.91
N ASP A 78 15.33 -5.63 -33.36
CA ASP A 78 15.33 -4.22 -33.00
C ASP A 78 14.11 -3.48 -33.55
N ILE A 79 13.83 -2.30 -32.98
CA ILE A 79 12.65 -1.49 -33.33
C ILE A 79 12.73 -0.95 -34.75
N ASP A 80 13.93 -0.64 -35.24
CA ASP A 80 14.14 -0.09 -36.59
C ASP A 80 13.79 -1.15 -37.65
N THR A 81 14.27 -2.38 -37.46
CA THR A 81 13.88 -3.53 -38.30
C THR A 81 12.37 -3.80 -38.23
N CYS A 82 11.74 -3.68 -37.06
CA CYS A 82 10.28 -3.84 -36.93
C CYS A 82 9.53 -2.76 -37.72
N ALA A 83 9.96 -1.51 -37.62
CA ALA A 83 9.34 -0.38 -38.32
C ALA A 83 9.47 -0.51 -39.83
N LEU A 84 10.63 -0.94 -40.33
CA LEU A 84 10.86 -1.14 -41.76
C LEU A 84 10.00 -2.28 -42.33
N ILE A 85 9.90 -3.40 -41.61
CA ILE A 85 9.03 -4.52 -42.01
C ILE A 85 7.56 -4.09 -41.96
N ALA A 86 7.13 -3.36 -40.93
CA ALA A 86 5.78 -2.82 -40.85
C ALA A 86 5.46 -1.93 -42.06
N ALA A 87 6.37 -1.02 -42.42
CA ALA A 87 6.21 -0.16 -43.58
C ALA A 87 6.15 -0.93 -44.91
N ALA A 88 6.94 -2.00 -45.04
CA ALA A 88 6.87 -2.87 -46.22
C ALA A 88 5.52 -3.60 -46.31
N ILE A 89 4.95 -4.03 -45.18
CA ILE A 89 3.62 -4.65 -45.15
C ILE A 89 2.53 -3.62 -45.45
N GLU A 90 2.65 -2.38 -44.96
CA GLU A 90 1.75 -1.27 -45.33
C GLU A 90 1.77 -0.95 -46.82
N SER A 91 2.88 -1.26 -47.53
CA SER A 91 2.99 -1.06 -48.98
C SER A 91 2.24 -2.10 -49.82
N ILE A 92 1.73 -3.18 -49.20
CA ILE A 92 0.97 -4.21 -49.89
C ILE A 92 -0.37 -3.63 -50.37
N ASP A 93 -0.56 -3.64 -51.68
CA ASP A 93 -1.74 -3.12 -52.36
C ASP A 93 -2.71 -4.22 -52.82
N LYS A 94 -2.28 -5.49 -52.83
CA LYS A 94 -3.11 -6.63 -53.27
C LYS A 94 -2.97 -7.88 -52.42
N VAL A 95 -4.10 -8.56 -52.22
CA VAL A 95 -4.18 -9.93 -51.71
C VAL A 95 -4.93 -10.80 -52.71
N GLY A 96 -4.22 -11.76 -53.31
CA GLY A 96 -4.77 -12.54 -54.42
C GLY A 96 -5.13 -11.61 -55.60
N PRO A 97 -6.36 -11.66 -56.14
CA PRO A 97 -6.81 -10.75 -57.19
C PRO A 97 -7.38 -9.41 -56.67
N PHE A 98 -7.56 -9.26 -55.35
CA PHE A 98 -8.30 -8.14 -54.75
C PHE A 98 -7.37 -7.04 -54.25
N ASP A 99 -7.85 -5.80 -54.35
CA ASP A 99 -7.14 -4.65 -53.80
C ASP A 99 -7.29 -4.63 -52.27
N CYS A 100 -6.23 -4.21 -51.57
CA CYS A 100 -6.20 -4.16 -50.12
C CYS A 100 -5.49 -2.92 -49.58
N LYS A 101 -5.70 -2.66 -48.29
CA LYS A 101 -4.98 -1.64 -47.53
C LYS A 101 -4.57 -2.22 -46.18
N PHE A 102 -3.26 -2.20 -45.91
CA PHE A 102 -2.70 -2.48 -44.59
C PHE A 102 -2.43 -1.16 -43.86
N LYS A 103 -2.61 -1.14 -42.55
CA LYS A 103 -2.28 -0.02 -41.68
C LYS A 103 -1.63 -0.50 -40.40
N LEU A 104 -0.52 0.12 -40.01
CA LEU A 104 0.10 -0.12 -38.71
C LEU A 104 -0.78 0.48 -37.61
N LEU A 105 -1.19 -0.35 -36.65
CA LEU A 105 -1.90 0.08 -35.46
C LEU A 105 -0.92 0.47 -34.35
N ALA A 106 0.01 -0.43 -34.03
CA ALA A 106 0.98 -0.24 -32.95
C ALA A 106 2.17 -1.20 -33.07
N ILE A 107 3.29 -0.82 -32.45
CA ILE A 107 4.43 -1.70 -32.18
C ILE A 107 4.59 -1.77 -30.66
N ASP A 108 4.12 -2.86 -30.05
CA ASP A 108 4.10 -3.01 -28.60
C ASP A 108 5.37 -3.69 -28.09
N ASP A 109 6.11 -3.07 -27.17
CA ASP A 109 7.22 -3.73 -26.47
C ASP A 109 6.68 -4.62 -25.33
N VAL A 110 6.72 -5.94 -25.54
CA VAL A 110 6.23 -6.91 -24.55
C VAL A 110 7.05 -6.93 -23.27
N ARG A 111 8.28 -6.39 -23.31
CA ARG A 111 9.15 -6.31 -22.13
C ARG A 111 8.73 -5.15 -21.23
N ALA A 112 8.12 -4.10 -21.77
CA ALA A 112 7.65 -2.97 -20.97
C ALA A 112 6.54 -3.43 -20.00
N SER A 113 5.53 -4.13 -20.52
CA SER A 113 4.45 -4.71 -19.69
C SER A 113 5.01 -5.73 -18.68
N LYS A 114 5.91 -6.63 -19.09
CA LYS A 114 6.55 -7.57 -18.15
C LYS A 114 7.36 -6.88 -17.06
N LYS A 115 8.01 -5.75 -17.35
CA LYS A 115 8.76 -4.98 -16.33
C LYS A 115 7.82 -4.44 -15.27
N GLU A 116 6.66 -3.92 -15.66
CA GLU A 116 5.64 -3.45 -14.71
C GLU A 116 5.13 -4.60 -13.83
N ASP A 117 4.84 -5.76 -14.43
CA ASP A 117 4.44 -6.96 -13.69
C ASP A 117 5.53 -7.43 -12.72
N ILE A 118 6.80 -7.40 -13.13
CA ILE A 118 7.94 -7.73 -12.28
C ILE A 118 8.04 -6.75 -11.11
N VAL A 119 7.88 -5.45 -11.36
CA VAL A 119 7.92 -4.43 -10.29
C VAL A 119 6.75 -4.62 -9.33
N LYS A 120 5.55 -4.86 -9.84
CA LYS A 120 4.36 -5.14 -9.02
C LYS A 120 4.58 -6.38 -8.16
N ARG A 121 5.04 -7.49 -8.77
CA ARG A 121 5.34 -8.73 -8.05
C ARG A 121 6.45 -8.54 -7.03
N ALA A 122 7.49 -7.75 -7.34
CA ALA A 122 8.55 -7.45 -6.39
C ALA A 122 8.02 -6.66 -5.18
N LYS A 123 7.09 -5.72 -5.38
CA LYS A 123 6.41 -5.01 -4.29
C LYS A 123 5.60 -5.97 -3.41
N GLU A 124 4.84 -6.88 -4.02
CA GLU A 124 4.08 -7.91 -3.30
C GLU A 124 4.99 -8.86 -2.52
N ILE A 125 6.09 -9.33 -3.13
CA ILE A 125 7.09 -10.17 -2.45
C ILE A 125 7.66 -9.42 -1.25
N LYS A 126 8.03 -8.15 -1.42
CA LYS A 126 8.53 -7.31 -0.33
C LYS A 126 7.49 -7.16 0.77
N GLN A 127 6.22 -6.93 0.44
CA GLN A 127 5.16 -6.81 1.43
C GLN A 127 4.97 -8.13 2.19
N GLN A 128 4.86 -9.26 1.48
CA GLN A 128 4.74 -10.59 2.09
C GLN A 128 5.95 -10.95 2.94
N TRP A 129 7.16 -10.63 2.48
CA TRP A 129 8.38 -10.83 3.25
C TRP A 129 8.45 -9.89 4.44
N SER A 130 8.10 -8.62 4.32
CA SER A 130 8.01 -7.71 5.49
C SER A 130 7.02 -8.23 6.52
N THR A 131 5.84 -8.71 6.10
CA THR A 131 4.86 -9.37 7.00
C THR A 131 5.43 -10.67 7.60
N LYS A 132 6.23 -11.43 6.85
CA LYS A 132 6.84 -12.68 7.33
C LYS A 132 8.08 -12.46 8.22
N THR A 133 8.89 -11.44 7.97
CA THR A 133 9.98 -11.00 8.85
C THR A 133 9.42 -10.32 10.09
N LEU A 134 8.25 -9.66 10.00
CA LEU A 134 7.45 -9.29 11.17
C LEU A 134 6.96 -10.54 11.92
N SER A 135 6.65 -11.65 11.25
CA SER A 135 6.27 -12.94 11.87
C SER A 135 7.45 -13.73 12.48
N GLU A 136 8.65 -13.68 11.88
CA GLU A 136 9.90 -14.27 12.41
C GLU A 136 10.50 -13.40 13.52
N GLY A 137 10.41 -12.08 13.37
CA GLY A 137 10.61 -11.09 14.42
C GLY A 137 9.57 -11.24 15.54
N ASP A 138 8.30 -11.46 15.23
CA ASP A 138 7.24 -11.77 16.20
C ASP A 138 7.39 -13.17 16.78
N THR A 139 8.08 -14.14 16.19
CA THR A 139 8.30 -15.45 16.84
C THR A 139 9.54 -15.44 17.72
N MET A 140 10.58 -14.69 17.36
CA MET A 140 11.68 -14.38 18.29
C MET A 140 11.21 -13.43 19.41
N LEU A 141 10.49 -12.36 19.08
CA LEU A 141 9.85 -11.47 20.05
C LEU A 141 8.74 -12.19 20.80
N LYS A 142 7.92 -13.09 20.24
CA LYS A 142 7.00 -13.94 21.03
C LYS A 142 7.74 -14.94 21.89
N SER A 143 8.90 -15.46 21.52
CA SER A 143 9.68 -16.30 22.44
C SER A 143 10.28 -15.48 23.59
N VAL A 144 10.60 -14.20 23.36
CA VAL A 144 11.07 -13.25 24.38
C VAL A 144 9.89 -12.62 25.16
N TYR A 145 8.73 -12.44 24.52
CA TYR A 145 7.50 -11.83 25.05
C TYR A 145 6.45 -12.85 25.48
N GLU A 146 6.61 -14.15 25.28
CA GLU A 146 5.91 -15.20 26.05
C GLU A 146 6.37 -15.15 27.51
N THR A 147 7.50 -14.49 27.78
CA THR A 147 7.86 -14.01 29.13
C THR A 147 7.05 -12.76 29.55
N SER A 148 6.55 -11.97 28.60
CA SER A 148 5.81 -10.70 28.79
C SER A 148 4.28 -10.79 28.64
N SER A 149 3.72 -11.89 28.15
CA SER A 149 2.28 -12.20 28.26
C SER A 149 1.81 -12.32 29.72
N ASN A 150 2.76 -12.41 30.66
CA ASN A 150 2.54 -12.23 32.09
C ASN A 150 2.30 -10.76 32.53
N LYS A 151 2.30 -9.77 31.61
CA LYS A 151 2.12 -8.35 31.98
C LYS A 151 0.67 -7.85 31.85
N LEU A 152 -0.24 -8.57 31.20
CA LEU A 152 -1.65 -8.16 31.17
C LEU A 152 -2.23 -8.31 32.58
N THR A 153 -2.69 -7.20 33.14
CA THR A 153 -3.29 -7.12 34.47
C THR A 153 -4.78 -6.79 34.36
N THR A 154 -5.45 -6.72 35.50
CA THR A 154 -6.85 -6.33 35.56
C THR A 154 -7.03 -5.17 36.51
N TYR A 155 -7.93 -4.25 36.18
CA TYR A 155 -8.22 -3.06 36.97
C TYR A 155 -9.67 -3.03 37.47
N GLY A 156 -9.86 -2.55 38.69
CA GLY A 156 -11.18 -2.34 39.29
C GLY A 156 -11.92 -3.63 39.69
N LYS A 157 -13.15 -3.46 40.17
CA LYS A 157 -14.01 -4.58 40.61
C LYS A 157 -14.47 -5.45 39.44
N GLU A 158 -14.62 -4.84 38.28
CA GLU A 158 -15.07 -5.46 37.03
C GLU A 158 -13.95 -6.21 36.29
N LYS A 159 -12.71 -6.16 36.82
CA LYS A 159 -11.53 -6.85 36.28
C LYS A 159 -11.24 -6.51 34.81
N LEU A 160 -11.31 -5.22 34.48
CA LEU A 160 -11.09 -4.72 33.13
C LEU A 160 -9.65 -5.00 32.67
N PRO A 161 -9.43 -5.42 31.42
CA PRO A 161 -8.10 -5.70 30.91
C PRO A 161 -7.26 -4.41 30.85
N CYS A 162 -6.09 -4.42 31.47
CA CYS A 162 -5.22 -3.26 31.50
C CYS A 162 -3.73 -3.63 31.48
N GLY A 163 -2.90 -2.71 31.00
CA GLY A 163 -1.47 -2.77 31.17
C GLY A 163 -1.05 -2.51 32.63
N PRO A 164 0.15 -2.96 33.03
CA PRO A 164 0.61 -2.88 34.42
C PRO A 164 0.96 -1.46 34.86
N ALA A 165 1.34 -0.57 33.94
CA ALA A 165 1.68 0.82 34.26
C ALA A 165 0.44 1.71 34.46
N ILE A 166 -0.77 1.15 34.35
CA ILE A 166 -2.01 1.87 34.64
C ILE A 166 -2.04 2.45 36.06
N PHE A 167 -1.33 1.84 37.02
CA PHE A 167 -1.30 2.27 38.42
C PHE A 167 -0.36 3.47 38.63
N ASP A 168 0.82 3.43 38.02
CA ASP A 168 1.88 4.43 38.25
C ASP A 168 1.90 5.57 37.22
N SER A 169 1.43 5.31 35.99
CA SER A 169 1.48 6.29 34.91
C SER A 169 0.58 7.50 35.22
N PRO A 170 1.06 8.75 34.99
CA PRO A 170 0.26 9.97 35.20
C PRO A 170 -0.83 10.19 34.13
N TRP A 171 -0.78 9.41 33.05
CA TRP A 171 -1.76 9.43 31.96
C TRP A 171 -2.07 8.01 31.48
N ILE A 172 -3.24 7.82 30.89
CA ILE A 172 -3.76 6.52 30.47
C ILE A 172 -4.30 6.56 29.03
N ILE A 173 -4.35 5.38 28.40
CA ILE A 173 -4.95 5.18 27.07
C ILE A 173 -6.21 4.34 27.23
N LEU A 174 -7.37 4.88 26.83
CA LEU A 174 -8.64 4.16 26.76
C LEU A 174 -8.81 3.55 25.37
N VAL A 175 -9.09 2.24 25.34
CA VAL A 175 -9.36 1.46 24.12
C VAL A 175 -10.62 0.61 24.27
N GLU A 176 -11.18 0.11 23.18
CA GLU A 176 -12.44 -0.66 23.18
C GLU A 176 -12.26 -2.06 23.77
N GLY A 177 -11.22 -2.75 23.34
CA GLY A 177 -11.09 -4.18 23.56
C GLY A 177 -9.87 -4.60 24.35
N ARG A 178 -9.94 -5.82 24.87
CA ARG A 178 -8.75 -6.54 25.35
C ARG A 178 -7.68 -6.69 24.26
N ALA A 179 -8.10 -6.93 23.03
CA ALA A 179 -7.17 -7.12 21.91
C ALA A 179 -6.36 -5.85 21.63
N ASP A 180 -7.00 -4.68 21.71
CA ASP A 180 -6.34 -3.38 21.59
C ASP A 180 -5.31 -3.16 22.71
N VAL A 181 -5.66 -3.50 23.96
CA VAL A 181 -4.71 -3.42 25.10
C VAL A 181 -3.49 -4.29 24.83
N ILE A 182 -3.69 -5.51 24.32
CA ILE A 182 -2.60 -6.41 23.96
C ILE A 182 -1.75 -5.80 22.82
N ASN A 183 -2.38 -5.20 21.82
CA ASN A 183 -1.65 -4.61 20.69
C ASN A 183 -0.84 -3.37 21.12
N LEU A 184 -1.39 -2.53 22.00
CA LEU A 184 -0.69 -1.41 22.62
C LEU A 184 0.49 -1.87 23.48
N LEU A 185 0.32 -2.93 24.27
CA LEU A 185 1.41 -3.55 25.03
C LEU A 185 2.54 -4.04 24.11
N ARG A 186 2.21 -4.60 22.94
CA ARG A 186 3.20 -5.01 21.91
C ARG A 186 3.93 -3.81 21.31
N ALA A 187 3.27 -2.66 21.21
CA ALA A 187 3.86 -1.40 20.78
C ALA A 187 4.66 -0.67 21.87
N GLY A 188 4.67 -1.19 23.11
CA GLY A 188 5.41 -0.62 24.24
C GLY A 188 4.63 0.38 25.10
N TYR A 189 3.30 0.46 24.90
CA TYR A 189 2.40 1.28 25.70
C TYR A 189 1.72 0.42 26.77
N ASP A 190 2.20 0.52 28.01
CA ASP A 190 1.79 -0.30 29.15
C ASP A 190 0.79 0.38 30.09
N ASN A 191 0.31 1.55 29.72
CA ASN A 191 -0.68 2.37 30.42
C ASN A 191 -2.07 2.35 29.75
N ALA A 192 -2.36 1.32 28.96
CA ALA A 192 -3.64 1.13 28.27
C ALA A 192 -4.67 0.37 29.14
N ILE A 193 -5.95 0.71 29.02
CA ILE A 193 -7.08 0.02 29.66
C ILE A 193 -8.25 -0.10 28.68
N GLY A 194 -8.84 -1.30 28.62
CA GLY A 194 -9.99 -1.61 27.77
C GLY A 194 -11.32 -1.27 28.46
N ILE A 195 -12.23 -0.66 27.71
CA ILE A 195 -13.64 -0.44 28.07
C ILE A 195 -14.47 -1.53 27.37
N GLU A 196 -14.79 -2.65 28.04
CA GLU A 196 -15.52 -3.79 27.44
C GLU A 196 -16.96 -3.42 26.97
N GLY A 197 -17.05 -2.70 25.85
CA GLY A 197 -18.29 -2.20 25.25
C GLY A 197 -18.79 -0.86 25.81
N ALA A 198 -20.05 -0.56 25.51
CA ALA A 198 -20.69 0.75 25.70
C ALA A 198 -20.81 1.22 27.17
N LYS A 199 -20.77 0.30 28.14
CA LYS A 199 -21.05 0.64 29.53
C LYS A 199 -19.76 0.98 30.27
N ILE A 200 -19.51 2.27 30.48
CA ILE A 200 -18.36 2.74 31.24
C ILE A 200 -18.59 2.54 32.73
N ASP A 201 -17.75 1.72 33.35
CA ASP A 201 -17.80 1.43 34.78
C ASP A 201 -17.30 2.58 35.64
N GLU A 202 -17.78 2.63 36.88
CA GLU A 202 -17.45 3.68 37.85
C GLU A 202 -15.93 3.73 38.13
N SER A 203 -15.27 2.57 38.12
CA SER A 203 -13.81 2.48 38.31
C SER A 203 -13.02 3.22 37.21
N ILE A 204 -13.53 3.25 35.98
CA ILE A 204 -12.89 3.98 34.88
C ILE A 204 -13.07 5.48 35.07
N LYS A 205 -14.25 5.93 35.53
CA LYS A 205 -14.50 7.35 35.80
C LYS A 205 -13.60 7.89 36.89
N GLU A 206 -13.43 7.14 37.99
CA GLU A 206 -12.51 7.51 39.08
C GLU A 206 -11.07 7.62 38.57
N LEU A 207 -10.63 6.68 37.73
CA LEU A 207 -9.30 6.70 37.14
C LEU A 207 -9.12 7.89 36.18
N CYS A 208 -10.13 8.17 35.33
CA CYS A 208 -10.13 9.29 34.39
C CYS A 208 -10.19 10.66 35.09
N ALA A 209 -10.70 10.73 36.32
CA ALA A 209 -10.72 11.97 37.10
C ALA A 209 -9.34 12.32 37.70
N THR A 210 -8.46 11.33 37.88
CA THR A 210 -7.16 11.51 38.54
C THR A 210 -5.99 11.61 37.56
N LYS A 211 -6.17 11.14 36.33
CA LYS A 211 -5.10 11.01 35.32
C LYS A 211 -5.52 11.68 34.02
N LYS A 212 -4.54 12.06 33.20
CA LYS A 212 -4.81 12.50 31.84
C LYS A 212 -5.28 11.34 30.97
N VAL A 213 -6.24 11.60 30.09
CA VAL A 213 -6.96 10.56 29.35
C VAL A 213 -6.76 10.75 27.86
N VAL A 214 -6.19 9.72 27.22
CA VAL A 214 -6.09 9.61 25.77
C VAL A 214 -7.06 8.54 25.31
N ALA A 215 -7.99 8.86 24.42
CA ALA A 215 -8.84 7.86 23.79
C ALA A 215 -8.21 7.41 22.48
N PHE A 216 -8.08 6.09 22.27
CA PHE A 216 -7.64 5.51 21.01
C PHE A 216 -8.65 4.46 20.58
N LEU A 217 -9.42 4.78 19.54
CA LEU A 217 -10.58 4.01 19.11
C LEU A 217 -10.49 3.60 17.65
N ASP A 218 -11.38 2.70 17.25
CA ASP A 218 -11.40 2.15 15.90
C ASP A 218 -11.74 3.18 14.83
N GLY A 219 -11.23 2.92 13.62
CA GLY A 219 -11.37 3.77 12.44
C GLY A 219 -12.72 3.62 11.73
N ASP A 220 -13.72 3.05 12.40
CA ASP A 220 -14.98 2.64 11.82
C ASP A 220 -16.16 3.48 12.35
N ARG A 221 -17.40 3.07 12.00
CA ARG A 221 -18.60 3.75 12.48
C ARG A 221 -18.88 3.42 13.95
N ALA A 222 -18.58 2.21 14.41
CA ALA A 222 -18.82 1.76 15.79
C ALA A 222 -17.97 2.57 16.79
N GLY A 223 -16.67 2.71 16.54
CA GLY A 223 -15.77 3.52 17.37
C GLY A 223 -16.15 4.99 17.41
N GLY A 224 -16.77 5.49 16.33
CA GLY A 224 -17.38 6.83 16.31
C GLY A 224 -18.55 7.01 17.29
N PHE A 225 -19.34 5.97 17.55
CA PHE A 225 -20.40 6.00 18.57
C PHE A 225 -19.83 5.91 19.98
N ILE A 226 -18.84 5.03 20.18
CA ILE A 226 -18.16 4.85 21.47
C ILE A 226 -17.46 6.15 21.91
N LEU A 227 -16.82 6.87 20.98
CA LEU A 227 -16.22 8.17 21.27
C LEU A 227 -17.24 9.20 21.79
N LYS A 228 -18.46 9.23 21.23
CA LYS A 228 -19.50 10.18 21.65
C LYS A 228 -20.01 9.85 23.06
N GLU A 229 -20.14 8.57 23.37
CA GLU A 229 -20.53 8.10 24.69
C GLU A 229 -19.44 8.39 25.73
N LEU A 230 -18.18 8.07 25.42
CA LEU A 230 -17.02 8.39 26.24
C LEU A 230 -16.95 9.88 26.59
N LYS A 231 -17.07 10.77 25.59
CA LYS A 231 -17.08 12.23 25.81
C LYS A 231 -18.20 12.73 26.72
N SER A 232 -19.31 11.99 26.78
CA SER A 232 -20.45 12.36 27.62
C SER A 232 -20.25 11.96 29.09
N LEU A 233 -19.34 11.03 29.35
CA LEU A 233 -19.15 10.39 30.66
C LEU A 233 -17.80 10.75 31.31
N VAL A 234 -16.75 10.94 30.53
CA VAL A 234 -15.39 11.25 30.99
C VAL A 234 -14.77 12.39 30.18
N ASN A 235 -13.91 13.18 30.82
CA ASN A 235 -13.13 14.20 30.13
C ASN A 235 -11.94 13.56 29.41
N ILE A 236 -11.80 13.81 28.11
CA ILE A 236 -10.76 13.22 27.26
C ILE A 236 -9.85 14.35 26.78
N ASP A 237 -8.55 14.26 27.06
CA ASP A 237 -7.56 15.28 26.70
C ASP A 237 -7.16 15.17 25.22
N VAL A 238 -6.91 13.95 24.74
CA VAL A 238 -6.46 13.68 23.37
C VAL A 238 -7.22 12.51 22.77
N ILE A 239 -7.57 12.62 21.49
CA ILE A 239 -8.31 11.59 20.76
C ILE A 239 -7.51 11.18 19.55
N HIS A 240 -7.26 9.88 19.46
CA HIS A 240 -6.70 9.19 18.31
C HIS A 240 -7.70 8.22 17.74
N ARG A 241 -7.62 8.01 16.43
CA ARG A 241 -8.35 6.95 15.75
C ARG A 241 -7.43 6.16 14.86
N ALA A 242 -7.73 4.87 14.73
CA ALA A 242 -7.11 4.04 13.71
C ALA A 242 -7.44 4.59 12.31
N TYR A 243 -6.66 4.16 11.30
CA TYR A 243 -6.90 4.52 9.91
C TYR A 243 -8.29 4.04 9.47
N GLU A 244 -8.89 4.73 8.50
CA GLU A 244 -10.26 4.46 8.05
C GLU A 244 -10.46 2.98 7.69
N GLY A 245 -11.43 2.34 8.36
CA GLY A 245 -11.78 0.94 8.14
C GLY A 245 -10.84 -0.11 8.76
N LEU A 246 -9.87 0.31 9.58
CA LEU A 246 -9.04 -0.60 10.39
C LEU A 246 -9.41 -0.50 11.88
N GLU A 247 -9.27 -1.61 12.57
CA GLU A 247 -9.41 -1.71 14.03
C GLU A 247 -8.04 -1.52 14.70
N VAL A 248 -8.01 -1.08 15.96
CA VAL A 248 -6.77 -0.86 16.72
C VAL A 248 -5.98 -2.18 16.87
N GLU A 249 -6.67 -3.32 16.98
CA GLU A 249 -6.05 -4.65 16.99
C GLU A 249 -5.34 -5.04 15.67
N GLU A 250 -5.71 -4.44 14.54
CA GLU A 250 -5.13 -4.73 13.22
C GLU A 250 -3.88 -3.88 12.90
N LEU A 251 -3.62 -2.84 13.69
CA LEU A 251 -2.48 -1.96 13.49
C LEU A 251 -1.15 -2.65 13.81
N THR A 252 -0.12 -2.35 13.03
CA THR A 252 1.25 -2.75 13.37
C THR A 252 1.80 -1.92 14.53
N PRO A 253 2.74 -2.45 15.34
CA PRO A 253 3.37 -1.69 16.42
C PRO A 253 3.98 -0.36 15.97
N GLN A 254 4.54 -0.32 14.75
CA GLN A 254 5.09 0.91 14.18
C GLN A 254 3.99 1.94 13.89
N GLN A 255 2.84 1.51 13.36
CA GLN A 255 1.71 2.41 13.10
C GLN A 255 1.11 2.97 14.39
N ILE A 256 1.03 2.15 15.45
CA ILE A 256 0.60 2.60 16.77
C ILE A 256 1.58 3.65 17.32
N ASP A 257 2.89 3.40 17.21
CA ASP A 257 3.90 4.37 17.64
C ASP A 257 3.79 5.66 16.83
N ASP A 258 3.66 5.60 15.50
CA ASP A 258 3.53 6.79 14.66
C ASP A 258 2.31 7.66 15.05
N ILE A 259 1.20 7.04 15.47
CA ILE A 259 0.00 7.74 15.94
C ILE A 259 0.22 8.36 17.33
N LEU A 260 0.73 7.57 18.28
CA LEU A 260 0.77 7.95 19.69
C LEU A 260 2.03 8.71 20.11
N LYS A 261 3.12 8.62 19.36
CA LYS A 261 4.44 9.15 19.74
C LYS A 261 4.41 10.64 20.06
N SER A 262 3.76 11.44 19.21
CA SER A 262 3.62 12.89 19.44
C SER A 262 2.90 13.20 20.76
N THR A 263 1.88 12.41 21.09
CA THR A 263 1.10 12.56 22.32
C THR A 263 1.87 12.06 23.53
N ALA A 264 2.56 10.92 23.41
CA ALA A 264 3.39 10.38 24.46
C ALA A 264 4.56 11.32 24.81
N GLU A 265 5.17 11.97 23.81
CA GLU A 265 6.20 13.00 24.01
C GLU A 265 5.63 14.23 24.73
N ALA A 266 4.46 14.73 24.32
CA ALA A 266 3.78 15.85 24.99
C ALA A 266 3.45 15.53 26.46
N MET A 267 2.88 14.34 26.74
CA MET A 267 2.51 13.92 28.09
C MET A 267 3.74 13.70 29.00
N LYS A 268 4.90 13.32 28.42
CA LYS A 268 6.18 13.23 29.14
C LYS A 268 6.78 14.60 29.47
N GLN A 269 6.58 15.61 28.62
CA GLN A 269 7.07 16.97 28.86
C GLN A 269 6.25 17.70 29.92
N GLU A 270 4.93 17.49 29.98
CA GLU A 270 4.09 18.10 31.01
C GLU A 270 4.29 17.51 32.41
N THR A 271 4.87 16.30 32.51
CA THR A 271 5.16 15.62 33.78
C THR A 271 6.54 15.94 34.35
N THR A 272 7.42 16.54 33.55
CA THR A 272 8.64 17.18 34.06
C THR A 272 8.26 18.54 34.64
N LYS A 273 7.95 18.59 35.94
CA LYS A 273 7.90 19.88 36.66
C LYS A 273 9.19 20.65 36.33
N PRO A 274 9.13 21.96 36.06
CA PRO A 274 10.33 22.73 35.81
C PRO A 274 11.27 22.57 36.99
N THR A 275 12.43 21.97 36.77
CA THR A 275 13.53 21.98 37.73
C THR A 275 14.05 23.41 37.78
N LEU A 276 13.94 24.03 38.95
CA LEU A 276 14.63 25.29 39.24
C LEU A 276 16.13 25.01 39.10
N HIS A 277 16.74 25.52 38.03
CA HIS A 277 18.14 25.25 37.71
C HIS A 277 19.09 26.17 38.48
N ASP A 278 18.56 27.23 39.09
CA ASP A 278 19.33 28.24 39.81
C ASP A 278 18.94 28.26 41.32
N PRO A 279 19.90 28.23 42.26
CA PRO A 279 19.62 28.45 43.68
C PRO A 279 19.01 29.84 44.00
N GLU A 280 19.01 30.79 43.05
CA GLU A 280 18.29 32.06 43.17
C GLU A 280 16.86 32.05 42.63
N ASP A 281 16.43 31.00 41.93
CA ASP A 281 15.05 30.82 41.47
C ASP A 281 14.15 30.43 42.65
N LYS A 282 13.90 31.41 43.52
CA LYS A 282 12.96 31.30 44.62
C LYS A 282 11.54 31.46 44.08
N PRO A 283 10.53 30.84 44.72
CA PRO A 283 9.14 31.02 44.33
C PRO A 283 8.81 32.51 44.20
N LEU A 284 8.03 32.89 43.17
CA LEU A 284 7.68 34.31 42.90
C LEU A 284 7.21 35.05 44.16
N ALA A 285 6.54 34.34 45.08
CA ALA A 285 6.13 34.84 46.39
C ALA A 285 7.28 35.45 47.20
N GLU A 286 8.46 34.83 47.25
CA GLU A 286 9.64 35.32 47.99
C GLU A 286 10.32 36.52 47.30
N MET A 287 10.32 36.55 45.96
CA MET A 287 10.85 37.70 45.21
C MET A 287 9.97 38.94 45.38
N VAL A 288 8.65 38.76 45.42
CA VAL A 288 7.68 39.85 45.64
C VAL A 288 7.85 40.46 47.04
N THR A 289 8.11 39.65 48.08
CA THR A 289 8.37 40.16 49.44
C THR A 289 9.66 41.00 49.52
N ARG A 290 10.65 40.67 48.68
CA ARG A 290 11.96 41.35 48.65
C ARG A 290 11.91 42.69 47.93
N VAL A 291 11.10 42.79 46.87
CA VAL A 291 10.94 44.02 46.07
C VAL A 291 9.88 44.95 46.66
N TYR A 292 8.84 44.40 47.29
CA TYR A 292 7.74 45.17 47.90
C TYR A 292 7.47 44.73 49.34
N PRO A 293 8.36 45.06 50.30
CA PRO A 293 8.23 44.64 51.70
C PRO A 293 7.03 45.24 52.44
N GLN A 294 6.26 46.13 51.80
CA GLN A 294 5.06 46.77 52.37
C GLN A 294 3.74 46.36 51.69
N LEU A 295 3.75 45.38 50.78
CA LEU A 295 2.50 44.74 50.39
C LEU A 295 2.04 43.85 51.54
N ASN A 296 1.37 44.46 52.52
CA ASN A 296 0.64 43.73 53.54
C ASN A 296 -0.52 42.99 52.86
N GLU A 297 -0.59 41.69 53.16
CA GLU A 297 -1.67 40.77 52.84
C GLU A 297 -3.04 41.37 53.22
N THR A 298 -3.67 42.09 52.30
CA THR A 298 -5.10 42.39 52.38
C THR A 298 -5.63 42.57 50.96
N LEU A 299 -6.14 41.47 50.42
CA LEU A 299 -7.31 41.38 49.56
C LEU A 299 -7.81 39.93 49.59
#